data_AF-A0A949DYB9-F1
#
_entry.id   AF-A0A949DYB9-F1
#
_cell.length_a   1.000
_cell.length_b   1.000
_cell.length_c   1.000
_cell.angle_alpha   90.00
_cell.angle_beta   90.00
_cell.angle_gamma   90.00
#
_symmetry.space_group_name_H-M   'P 1'
#
loop_
_entity.id
_entity.type
_entity.pdbx_description
1 polymer ?
#
loop_
_entity_poly.entity_id
_entity_poly.type
_entity_poly.pdbx_seq_one_letter_code
_entity_poly.pdbx_strand_id
1 'polypeptide(L)'
;IMSLFLGIIGHVPCIITGTIGTPDSTAKNIREGISVLIYPEGTRSKDGNIRPFKKGGFILAVESGVPIVPVIIHGTWPIMPKNKLIIKPGNVTIEIKEPIETKNYTRKSKDDLLEKVRNIICESFDKGKRGKL
;
A
#
# COMPACT_ATOMS: atom_id res chain seq x y z
N ILE A 1 10.78 17.78 -12.74
CA ILE A 1 11.79 16.80 -12.24
C ILE A 1 11.19 15.74 -11.28
N MET A 2 10.21 16.06 -10.43
CA MET A 2 9.67 15.11 -9.45
C MET A 2 8.60 14.14 -10.01
N SER A 3 8.87 13.49 -11.16
CA SER A 3 7.88 12.64 -11.86
C SER A 3 8.48 11.52 -12.74
N LEU A 4 9.62 10.92 -12.35
CA LEU A 4 10.29 9.89 -13.17
C LEU A 4 10.82 8.66 -12.39
N PHE A 5 10.20 8.32 -11.25
CA PHE A 5 10.41 7.03 -10.57
C PHE A 5 9.06 6.46 -10.16
N LEU A 6 8.27 6.09 -11.17
CA LEU A 6 7.09 5.26 -11.00
C LEU A 6 7.57 3.80 -10.82
N GLY A 7 7.37 3.26 -9.62
CA GLY A 7 7.80 1.90 -9.27
C GLY A 7 9.28 1.77 -8.89
N ILE A 8 9.67 0.50 -8.73
CA ILE A 8 10.95 0.02 -8.19
C ILE A 8 11.14 0.29 -6.67
N ILE A 9 11.50 -0.78 -5.95
CA ILE A 9 11.93 -0.85 -4.53
C ILE A 9 10.86 -0.64 -3.43
N GLY A 10 10.18 -1.74 -3.12
CA GLY A 10 10.14 -2.27 -1.75
C GLY A 10 9.26 -1.56 -0.73
N HIS A 11 7.99 -1.95 -0.73
CA HIS A 11 7.01 -1.58 0.28
C HIS A 11 5.92 -2.65 0.39
N VAL A 12 5.01 -2.49 1.35
CA VAL A 12 3.70 -3.13 1.32
C VAL A 12 2.69 -2.16 0.69
N PRO A 13 2.46 -2.18 -0.63
CA PRO A 13 1.45 -1.36 -1.26
C PRO A 13 0.02 -1.71 -0.81
N CYS A 14 -0.73 -0.68 -0.43
CA CYS A 14 -2.17 -0.73 -0.39
C CYS A 14 -2.67 -0.31 -1.78
N ILE A 15 -3.19 -1.24 -2.59
CA ILE A 15 -3.76 -0.88 -3.89
C ILE A 15 -5.19 -0.37 -3.66
N ILE A 16 -5.39 0.89 -4.05
CA ILE A 16 -6.69 1.55 -4.28
C ILE A 16 -6.69 1.91 -5.78
N THR A 17 -7.81 2.35 -6.36
CA THR A 17 -7.88 2.65 -7.80
C THR A 17 -8.12 4.14 -8.18
N GLY A 18 -7.07 4.94 -8.49
CA GLY A 18 -6.97 6.28 -9.14
C GLY A 18 -5.53 6.86 -9.31
N THR A 19 -5.10 7.34 -10.49
CA THR A 19 -3.75 7.92 -10.73
C THR A 19 -3.62 9.31 -10.06
N ILE A 20 -2.40 9.80 -9.81
CA ILE A 20 -2.16 11.07 -9.11
C ILE A 20 -2.72 12.25 -9.92
N GLY A 21 -3.87 12.78 -9.49
CA GLY A 21 -4.54 13.98 -10.00
C GLY A 21 -4.93 14.93 -8.87
N THR A 22 -5.32 16.16 -9.21
CA THR A 22 -5.51 17.27 -8.26
C THR A 22 -6.56 17.00 -7.17
N PRO A 23 -6.37 17.52 -5.92
CA PRO A 23 -7.05 17.04 -4.72
C PRO A 23 -8.59 17.04 -4.78
N ASP A 24 -9.20 18.04 -5.41
CA ASP A 24 -10.67 18.20 -5.44
C ASP A 24 -11.39 17.23 -6.40
N SER A 25 -10.65 16.51 -7.24
CA SER A 25 -11.21 15.57 -8.23
C SER A 25 -11.04 14.09 -7.86
N THR A 26 -10.13 13.77 -6.94
CA THR A 26 -9.61 12.41 -6.77
C THR A 26 -10.68 11.36 -6.43
N ALA A 27 -11.58 11.65 -5.48
CA ALA A 27 -12.63 10.69 -5.10
C ALA A 27 -13.66 10.43 -6.22
N LYS A 28 -13.90 11.41 -7.11
CA LYS A 28 -14.76 11.25 -8.30
C LYS A 28 -14.05 10.39 -9.35
N ASN A 29 -12.81 10.75 -9.69
CA ASN A 29 -11.97 10.05 -10.65
C ASN A 29 -11.77 8.56 -10.29
N ILE A 30 -11.67 8.25 -8.99
CA ILE A 30 -11.60 6.87 -8.47
C ILE A 30 -12.88 6.07 -8.82
N ARG A 31 -14.07 6.67 -8.63
CA ARG A 31 -15.35 6.03 -8.99
C ARG A 31 -15.52 5.86 -10.51
N GLU A 32 -14.89 6.72 -11.29
CA GLU A 32 -14.87 6.68 -12.76
C GLU A 32 -13.83 5.68 -13.33
N GLY A 33 -13.13 4.92 -12.46
CA GLY A 33 -12.40 3.71 -12.85
C GLY A 33 -10.87 3.83 -13.04
N ILE A 34 -10.25 4.93 -12.62
CA ILE A 34 -8.78 5.13 -12.71
C ILE A 34 -8.05 4.21 -11.68
N SER A 35 -6.72 3.98 -11.70
CA SER A 35 -5.98 3.09 -10.75
C SER A 35 -4.81 3.74 -9.93
N VAL A 36 -4.68 3.50 -8.60
CA VAL A 36 -3.71 4.16 -7.67
C VAL A 36 -2.63 3.14 -7.34
N LEU A 37 -1.64 3.63 -6.61
CA LEU A 37 -0.89 2.87 -5.65
C LEU A 37 -0.71 3.72 -4.38
N ILE A 38 -1.26 3.32 -3.23
CA ILE A 38 -1.04 4.04 -1.96
C ILE A 38 -0.04 3.27 -1.10
N TYR A 39 0.98 4.00 -0.64
CA TYR A 39 1.99 3.52 0.29
C TYR A 39 1.54 3.98 1.69
N PRO A 40 0.90 3.13 2.52
CA PRO A 40 0.20 3.60 3.72
C PRO A 40 1.15 4.18 4.77
N GLU A 41 2.42 3.76 4.83
CA GLU A 41 3.43 4.38 5.71
C GLU A 41 3.94 5.73 5.18
N GLY A 42 3.72 6.01 3.89
CA GLY A 42 4.14 7.23 3.18
C GLY A 42 5.64 7.38 2.96
N THR A 43 6.49 6.46 3.41
CA THR A 43 7.94 6.44 3.10
C THR A 43 8.48 5.01 3.07
N ARG A 44 9.56 4.74 2.31
CA ARG A 44 10.29 3.47 2.38
C ARG A 44 10.81 3.20 3.80
N SER A 45 10.65 1.98 4.30
CA SER A 45 11.19 1.57 5.61
C SER A 45 12.74 1.61 5.61
N LYS A 46 13.35 1.96 6.75
CA LYS A 46 14.82 1.96 6.90
C LYS A 46 15.34 0.55 7.24
N ASP A 47 14.52 -0.17 7.99
CA ASP A 47 14.88 -1.31 8.86
C ASP A 47 14.17 -2.61 8.45
N GLY A 48 13.39 -2.61 7.38
CA GLY A 48 12.72 -3.81 6.87
C GLY A 48 11.54 -4.26 7.74
N ASN A 49 10.95 -3.35 8.52
CA ASN A 49 9.74 -3.57 9.32
C ASN A 49 8.61 -2.64 8.86
N ILE A 50 7.37 -3.10 9.09
CA ILE A 50 6.15 -2.33 8.82
C ILE A 50 5.99 -1.21 9.86
N ARG A 51 5.68 -0.01 9.37
CA ARG A 51 5.52 1.22 10.19
C ARG A 51 4.04 1.55 10.39
N PRO A 52 3.68 2.47 11.29
CA PRO A 52 2.30 2.94 11.44
C PRO A 52 1.74 3.49 10.12
N PHE A 53 0.46 3.20 9.86
CA PHE A 53 -0.22 3.62 8.64
C PHE A 53 -0.81 5.03 8.78
N LYS A 54 -0.74 5.81 7.69
CA LYS A 54 -1.33 7.14 7.58
C LYS A 54 -2.79 7.03 7.13
N LYS A 55 -3.65 7.84 7.76
CA LYS A 55 -5.11 7.79 7.58
C LYS A 55 -5.60 8.25 6.20
N GLY A 56 -4.82 9.06 5.48
CA GLY A 56 -5.26 9.73 4.23
C GLY A 56 -5.77 8.79 3.14
N GLY A 57 -5.10 7.65 2.91
CA GLY A 57 -5.55 6.66 1.92
C GLY A 57 -6.87 5.98 2.28
N PHE A 58 -7.10 5.72 3.57
CA PHE A 58 -8.33 5.11 4.08
C PHE A 58 -9.50 6.09 4.04
N ILE A 59 -9.26 7.39 4.30
CA ILE A 59 -10.25 8.46 4.11
C ILE A 59 -10.69 8.49 2.63
N LEU A 60 -9.74 8.49 1.71
CA LEU A 60 -10.01 8.52 0.26
C LEU A 60 -10.77 7.28 -0.22
N ALA A 61 -10.41 6.09 0.27
CA ALA A 61 -11.10 4.84 -0.07
C ALA A 61 -12.55 4.80 0.44
N VAL A 62 -12.79 5.28 1.67
CA VAL A 62 -14.15 5.41 2.25
C VAL A 62 -14.98 6.45 1.49
N GLU A 63 -14.40 7.59 1.13
CA GLU A 63 -15.11 8.65 0.40
C GLU A 63 -15.44 8.28 -1.03
N SER A 64 -14.56 7.54 -1.70
CA SER A 64 -14.83 7.02 -3.05
C SER A 64 -15.77 5.82 -3.03
N GLY A 65 -15.77 5.00 -1.98
CA GLY A 65 -16.61 3.81 -1.86
C GLY A 65 -16.11 2.60 -2.66
N VAL A 66 -14.84 2.62 -3.08
CA VAL A 66 -14.18 1.51 -3.81
C VAL A 66 -13.47 0.56 -2.85
N PRO A 67 -13.38 -0.74 -3.17
CA PRO A 67 -12.68 -1.69 -2.32
C PRO A 67 -11.17 -1.41 -2.25
N ILE A 68 -10.55 -1.81 -1.14
CA ILE A 68 -9.10 -1.79 -0.94
C ILE A 68 -8.54 -3.19 -1.24
N VAL A 69 -7.48 -3.29 -2.03
CA VAL A 69 -6.76 -4.55 -2.29
C VAL A 69 -5.40 -4.52 -1.59
N PRO A 70 -5.19 -5.26 -0.49
CA PRO A 70 -3.89 -5.34 0.18
C PRO A 70 -2.89 -6.12 -0.69
N VAL A 71 -1.71 -5.57 -0.94
CA VAL A 71 -0.65 -6.24 -1.70
C VAL A 71 0.66 -6.17 -0.94
N ILE A 72 1.23 -7.32 -0.62
CA ILE A 72 2.42 -7.46 0.21
C ILE A 72 3.60 -7.84 -0.70
N ILE A 73 4.70 -7.09 -0.60
CA ILE A 73 5.92 -7.39 -1.34
C ILE A 73 7.01 -7.83 -0.37
N HIS A 74 7.55 -9.02 -0.63
CA HIS A 74 8.59 -9.68 0.16
C HIS A 74 9.94 -9.60 -0.56
N GLY A 75 11.05 -9.75 0.18
CA GLY A 75 12.41 -9.85 -0.39
C GLY A 75 13.06 -8.56 -0.91
N THR A 76 12.33 -7.44 -1.01
CA THR A 76 12.85 -6.19 -1.62
C THR A 76 13.83 -5.36 -0.79
N TRP A 77 13.76 -5.42 0.55
CA TRP A 77 14.67 -4.66 1.42
C TRP A 77 16.16 -5.04 1.27
N PRO A 78 16.55 -6.33 1.24
CA PRO A 78 17.95 -6.70 1.01
C PRO A 78 18.43 -6.44 -0.43
N ILE A 79 17.50 -6.43 -1.40
CA ILE A 79 17.78 -6.15 -2.82
C ILE A 79 18.21 -4.70 -3.04
N MET A 80 17.52 -3.72 -2.44
CA MET A 80 17.99 -2.34 -2.47
C MET A 80 17.57 -1.57 -1.21
N PRO A 81 18.45 -1.50 -0.19
CA PRO A 81 18.13 -0.79 1.03
C PRO A 81 18.10 0.73 0.81
N LYS A 82 17.31 1.42 1.64
CA LYS A 82 17.14 2.88 1.60
C LYS A 82 18.50 3.60 1.69
N ASN A 83 18.67 4.64 0.88
CA ASN A 83 19.89 5.44 0.72
C ASN A 83 21.09 4.70 0.08
N LYS A 84 20.91 3.54 -0.54
CA LYS A 84 21.93 2.94 -1.44
C LYS A 84 21.42 2.92 -2.88
N LEU A 85 22.32 3.19 -3.82
CA LEU A 85 22.10 3.04 -5.27
C LEU A 85 22.50 1.65 -5.79
N ILE A 86 23.07 0.81 -4.92
CA ILE A 86 23.51 -0.55 -5.26
C ILE A 86 22.31 -1.49 -5.15
N ILE A 87 21.90 -2.03 -6.31
CA ILE A 87 20.90 -3.09 -6.42
C ILE A 87 21.64 -4.44 -6.36
N LYS A 88 21.17 -5.37 -5.53
CA LYS A 88 21.64 -6.75 -5.45
C LYS A 88 20.64 -7.69 -6.12
N PRO A 89 21.08 -8.72 -6.85
CA PRO A 89 20.21 -9.81 -7.26
C PRO A 89 19.52 -10.46 -6.05
N GLY A 90 18.26 -10.84 -6.21
CA GLY A 90 17.47 -11.51 -5.18
C GLY A 90 16.04 -11.74 -5.64
N ASN A 91 15.33 -12.61 -4.92
CA ASN A 91 13.94 -12.95 -5.24
C ASN A 91 12.98 -11.93 -4.62
N VAL A 92 11.96 -11.54 -5.40
CA VAL A 92 10.84 -10.72 -4.95
C VAL A 92 9.58 -11.55 -5.09
N THR A 93 8.78 -11.62 -4.02
CA THR A 93 7.48 -12.29 -4.04
C THR A 93 6.40 -11.25 -3.80
N ILE A 94 5.37 -11.25 -4.64
CA ILE A 94 4.21 -10.36 -4.52
C ILE A 94 3.02 -11.22 -4.13
N GLU A 95 2.38 -10.88 -3.01
CA GLU A 95 1.22 -11.57 -2.46
C GLU A 95 0.04 -10.61 -2.49
N ILE A 96 -1.00 -10.97 -3.25
CA ILE A 96 -2.23 -10.17 -3.37
C ILE A 96 -3.29 -10.80 -2.45
N LYS A 97 -4.02 -9.98 -1.71
CA LYS A 97 -5.11 -10.40 -0.82
C LYS A 97 -6.48 -10.04 -1.39
N GLU A 98 -7.50 -10.70 -0.85
CA GLU A 98 -8.90 -10.45 -1.17
C GLU A 98 -9.26 -8.96 -1.03
N PRO A 99 -10.10 -8.42 -1.93
CA PRO A 99 -10.61 -7.06 -1.82
C PRO A 99 -11.41 -6.84 -0.52
N ILE A 100 -11.19 -5.70 0.12
CA ILE A 100 -11.86 -5.29 1.35
C ILE A 100 -12.83 -4.16 0.99
N GLU A 101 -14.12 -4.49 0.98
CA GLU A 101 -15.21 -3.54 0.73
C GLU A 101 -15.19 -2.37 1.74
N THR A 102 -15.29 -1.15 1.22
CA THR A 102 -15.27 0.09 2.02
C THR A 102 -16.66 0.68 2.26
N LYS A 103 -17.69 0.20 1.55
CA LYS A 103 -19.08 0.71 1.57
C LYS A 103 -19.72 0.75 2.97
N ASN A 104 -19.30 -0.14 3.86
CA ASN A 104 -19.80 -0.24 5.23
C ASN A 104 -19.02 0.62 6.25
N TYR A 105 -18.01 1.37 5.79
CA TYR A 105 -17.17 2.22 6.61
C TYR A 105 -17.48 3.71 6.38
N THR A 106 -17.19 4.53 7.38
CA THR A 106 -17.43 5.99 7.35
C THR A 106 -16.17 6.73 7.80
N ARG A 107 -16.13 8.07 7.65
CA ARG A 107 -15.05 8.89 8.23
C ARG A 107 -14.85 8.65 9.75
N LYS A 108 -15.86 8.16 10.46
CA LYS A 108 -15.76 7.78 11.89
C LYS A 108 -15.08 6.41 12.06
N SER A 109 -15.51 5.38 11.31
CA SER A 109 -14.97 4.00 11.36
C SER A 109 -13.79 3.71 10.42
N LYS A 110 -13.22 4.72 9.76
CA LYS A 110 -12.00 4.61 8.93
C LYS A 110 -10.80 4.00 9.68
N ASP A 111 -10.76 4.17 10.99
CA ASP A 111 -9.67 3.70 11.84
C ASP A 111 -9.78 2.17 12.05
N ASP A 112 -11.00 1.63 12.13
CA ASP A 112 -11.27 0.19 12.14
C ASP A 112 -10.88 -0.48 10.80
N LEU A 113 -11.15 0.21 9.68
CA LEU A 113 -10.72 -0.22 8.35
C LEU A 113 -9.19 -0.22 8.23
N LEU A 114 -8.52 0.81 8.76
CA LEU A 114 -7.07 0.92 8.78
C LEU A 114 -6.45 -0.24 9.57
N GLU A 115 -6.92 -0.52 10.79
CA GLU A 115 -6.42 -1.62 11.61
C GLU A 115 -6.70 -2.99 10.98
N LYS A 116 -7.88 -3.21 10.39
CA LYS A 116 -8.19 -4.44 9.65
C LYS A 116 -7.22 -4.68 8.49
N VAL A 117 -7.00 -3.67 7.64
CA VAL A 117 -6.07 -3.75 6.50
C VAL A 117 -4.63 -3.94 6.98
N ARG A 118 -4.25 -3.24 8.05
CA ARG A 118 -2.93 -3.36 8.70
C ARG A 118 -2.66 -4.77 9.20
N ASN A 119 -3.62 -5.40 9.88
CA ASN A 119 -3.44 -6.74 10.44
C ASN A 119 -3.24 -7.79 9.34
N ILE A 120 -4.07 -7.76 8.29
CA ILE A 120 -3.94 -8.64 7.10
C ILE A 120 -2.54 -8.51 6.46
N ILE A 121 -2.04 -7.27 6.35
CA ILE A 121 -0.70 -6.96 5.83
C ILE A 121 0.39 -7.51 6.75
N CYS A 122 0.33 -7.24 8.06
CA CYS A 122 1.33 -7.68 9.03
C CYS A 122 1.41 -9.21 9.10
N GLU A 123 0.28 -9.90 9.14
CA GLU A 123 0.23 -11.37 9.16
C GLU A 123 0.86 -12.01 7.92
N SER A 124 0.59 -11.47 6.73
CA SER A 124 1.22 -11.92 5.48
C SER A 124 2.73 -11.65 5.50
N PHE A 125 3.13 -10.43 5.87
CA PHE A 125 4.54 -10.04 5.95
C PHE A 125 5.35 -10.91 6.91
N ASP A 126 4.80 -11.25 8.07
CA ASP A 126 5.44 -12.13 9.05
C ASP A 126 5.50 -13.60 8.59
N LYS A 127 4.53 -14.06 7.77
CA LYS A 127 4.61 -15.38 7.10
C LYS A 127 5.74 -15.41 6.07
N GLY A 128 5.86 -14.35 5.26
CA GLY A 128 6.95 -14.20 4.29
C GLY A 128 8.33 -14.12 4.94
N LYS A 129 8.50 -13.33 6.01
CA LYS A 129 9.74 -13.29 6.80
C LYS A 129 10.17 -14.64 7.37
N ARG A 130 9.21 -15.53 7.66
CA ARG A 130 9.46 -16.88 8.19
C ARG A 130 9.72 -17.93 7.10
N GLY A 131 9.78 -17.55 5.83
CA GLY A 131 9.97 -18.48 4.71
C GLY A 131 8.81 -19.46 4.53
N LYS A 132 7.58 -19.05 4.89
CA LYS A 132 6.36 -19.87 4.77
C LYS A 132 5.48 -19.41 3.59
N LEU A 133 6.11 -19.14 2.46
CA LEU A 133 5.51 -18.81 1.16
C LEU A 133 6.01 -19.82 0.11
#